data_AF-A0A9W9AAB6-F1
#
_entry.id   AF-A0A9W9AAB6-F1
#
_cell.length_a   1.000
_cell.length_b   1.000
_cell.length_c   1.000
_cell.angle_alpha   90.00
_cell.angle_beta   90.00
_cell.angle_gamma   90.00
#
_symmetry.space_group_name_H-M   'P 1'
#
loop_
_entity.id
_entity.type
_entity.pdbx_description
1 polymer ?
#
loop_
_entity_poly.entity_id
_entity_poly.type
_entity_poly.pdbx_seq_one_letter_code
_entity_poly.pdbx_strand_id
1 'polypeptide(L)'
;MPSKTLAYAYNGTTTSLNTGLPRNKMNEYTNVQFHESQGAALVPAKEALFGRARKAKDRIHWMFPPDKDERVESLLTWIRAVSYSLGTFGLHRFLQSRERGALIANADYRIAGGKNEPAFDWLTFDQLQKTRDRIMQESAAFYDPTAQAIVFVFLPSKSGNSVAMWRQKINVPNNMRLMLQAEVSLALAALRREEDYVVHVDEYVAACFR
;
A
#
# COMPACT_ATOMS: atom_id res chain seq x y z
N MET A 1 42.03 3.48 47.27
CA MET A 1 42.42 3.27 45.86
C MET A 1 41.24 2.64 45.12
N PRO A 2 40.53 3.38 44.27
CA PRO A 2 39.53 2.84 43.36
C PRO A 2 40.14 2.47 42.00
N SER A 3 39.71 1.36 41.43
CA SER A 3 40.26 0.71 40.23
C SER A 3 40.13 1.54 38.94
N LYS A 4 41.20 1.56 38.14
CA LYS A 4 41.36 2.31 36.87
C LYS A 4 40.61 1.73 35.65
N THR A 5 39.72 0.75 35.83
CA THR A 5 39.14 -0.02 34.70
C THR A 5 37.74 0.44 34.29
N LEU A 6 37.10 1.36 35.02
CA LEU A 6 35.73 1.80 34.74
C LEU A 6 35.62 3.15 34.00
N ALA A 7 36.74 3.87 33.81
CA ALA A 7 36.73 5.22 33.24
C ALA A 7 36.87 5.28 31.70
N TYR A 8 37.05 4.14 31.01
CA TYR A 8 37.26 4.11 29.55
C TYR A 8 36.03 3.78 28.71
N ALA A 9 34.85 3.56 29.32
CA ALA A 9 33.63 3.20 28.59
C ALA A 9 32.67 4.38 28.33
N TYR A 10 33.04 5.61 28.71
CA TYR A 10 32.14 6.79 28.63
C TYR A 10 32.61 7.89 27.67
N ASN A 11 33.59 7.63 26.81
CA ASN A 11 33.99 8.54 25.74
C ASN A 11 33.69 7.91 24.39
N GLY A 12 32.51 8.15 23.83
CA GLY A 12 32.24 7.70 22.46
C GLY A 12 30.86 7.89 21.84
N THR A 13 29.84 8.42 22.51
CA THR A 13 28.51 8.60 21.89
C THR A 13 27.88 9.95 22.22
N THR A 14 28.52 11.03 21.77
CA THR A 14 27.80 12.24 21.34
C THR A 14 27.31 12.02 19.91
N THR A 15 26.33 11.14 19.72
CA THR A 15 25.53 11.12 18.50
C THR A 15 24.32 12.00 18.75
N SER A 16 24.35 13.18 18.14
CA SER A 16 23.18 14.05 17.97
C SER A 16 21.97 13.19 17.58
N LEU A 17 20.88 13.31 18.34
CA LEU A 17 19.56 12.83 17.96
C LEU A 17 19.10 13.61 16.72
N ASN A 18 19.63 13.24 15.56
CA ASN A 18 19.00 13.56 14.29
C ASN A 18 17.79 12.64 14.18
N THR A 19 16.61 13.18 14.47
CA THR A 19 15.30 12.70 14.02
C THR A 19 15.20 12.76 12.49
N GLY A 20 16.13 12.10 11.81
CA GLY A 20 16.07 11.83 10.38
C GLY A 20 15.25 10.57 10.19
N LEU A 21 14.20 10.66 9.40
CA LEU A 21 13.38 9.55 8.89
C LEU A 21 14.26 8.31 8.65
N PRO A 22 13.83 7.11 9.06
CA PRO A 22 14.63 5.90 8.90
C PRO A 22 15.02 5.76 7.43
N ARG A 23 16.33 5.86 7.16
CA ARG A 23 16.91 5.69 5.83
C ARG A 23 16.45 4.33 5.31
N ASN A 24 15.60 4.32 4.29
CA ASN A 24 15.06 3.11 3.68
C ASN A 24 16.22 2.20 3.27
N LYS A 25 16.50 1.13 4.04
CA LYS A 25 17.43 0.04 3.68
C LYS A 25 17.00 -0.74 2.42
N MET A 26 15.93 -0.31 1.76
CA MET A 26 15.36 -0.86 0.54
C MET A 26 16.24 -0.65 -0.69
N ASN A 27 16.93 0.49 -0.77
CA ASN A 27 17.77 0.83 -1.94
C ASN A 27 19.02 -0.05 -2.08
N GLU A 28 19.40 -0.82 -1.05
CA GLU A 28 20.55 -1.73 -1.14
C GLU A 28 20.26 -3.01 -1.92
N TYR A 29 18.99 -3.40 -2.09
CA TYR A 29 18.62 -4.71 -2.65
C TYR A 29 17.75 -4.65 -3.92
N THR A 30 17.19 -3.49 -4.24
CA THR A 30 16.41 -3.29 -5.46
C THR A 30 16.86 -2.02 -6.16
N ASN A 31 17.33 -2.13 -7.41
CA ASN A 31 17.67 -0.99 -8.27
C ASN A 31 16.46 -0.13 -8.68
N VAL A 32 15.26 -0.45 -8.19
CA VAL A 32 14.01 0.24 -8.50
C VAL A 32 13.60 1.03 -7.26
N GLN A 33 13.57 2.36 -7.40
CA GLN A 33 13.05 3.26 -6.39
C GLN A 33 11.55 3.47 -6.65
N PHE A 34 10.71 3.23 -5.64
CA PHE A 34 9.30 3.56 -5.71
C PHE A 34 9.06 4.91 -5.05
N HIS A 35 8.13 5.67 -5.61
CA HIS A 35 7.77 6.98 -5.13
C HIS A 35 6.34 7.00 -4.62
N GLU A 36 6.14 7.67 -3.48
CA GLU A 36 4.82 7.97 -2.93
C GLU A 36 4.42 9.39 -3.38
N SER A 37 3.15 9.56 -3.73
CA SER A 37 2.61 10.88 -4.08
C SER A 37 2.14 11.64 -2.84
N GLN A 38 2.16 11.00 -1.66
CA GLN A 38 1.60 11.53 -0.42
C GLN A 38 0.11 11.90 -0.57
N GLY A 39 -0.61 11.11 -1.37
CA GLY A 39 -2.03 11.31 -1.67
C GLY A 39 -2.31 12.29 -2.81
N ALA A 40 -1.32 12.96 -3.38
CA ALA A 40 -1.52 13.86 -4.54
C ALA A 40 -2.13 13.13 -5.74
N ALA A 41 -1.74 11.88 -5.98
CA ALA A 41 -2.28 11.02 -7.05
C ALA A 41 -3.75 10.67 -6.85
N LEU A 42 -4.26 10.73 -5.61
CA LEU A 42 -5.65 10.44 -5.26
C LEU A 42 -6.56 11.66 -5.40
N VAL A 43 -6.02 12.88 -5.40
CA VAL A 43 -6.79 14.13 -5.44
C VAL A 43 -7.81 14.16 -6.59
N PRO A 44 -7.47 13.81 -7.84
CA PRO A 44 -8.42 13.83 -8.95
C PRO A 44 -9.60 12.87 -8.81
N ALA A 45 -9.45 11.83 -7.98
CA ALA A 45 -10.44 10.78 -7.76
C ALA A 45 -11.01 10.81 -6.33
N LYS A 46 -10.77 11.87 -5.55
CA LYS A 46 -11.14 11.91 -4.13
C LYS A 46 -12.64 11.69 -3.93
N GLU A 47 -13.48 12.32 -4.73
CA GLU A 47 -14.94 12.14 -4.68
C GLU A 47 -15.36 10.74 -5.15
N ALA A 48 -14.75 10.22 -6.22
CA ALA A 48 -14.99 8.87 -6.70
C ALA A 48 -14.58 7.78 -5.70
N LEU A 49 -13.52 7.98 -4.92
CA LEU A 49 -12.97 7.00 -3.98
C LEU A 49 -13.53 7.15 -2.56
N PHE A 50 -13.76 8.37 -2.08
CA PHE A 50 -14.16 8.63 -0.67
C PHE A 50 -15.43 9.48 -0.51
N GLY A 51 -15.97 10.04 -1.58
CA GLY A 51 -17.24 10.77 -1.57
C GLY A 51 -18.42 9.90 -1.12
N ARG A 52 -19.43 10.56 -0.54
CA ARG A 52 -20.65 9.91 -0.02
C ARG A 52 -21.94 10.29 -0.74
N ALA A 53 -21.84 11.18 -1.73
CA ALA A 53 -23.01 11.64 -2.50
C ALA A 53 -23.64 10.54 -3.35
N ARG A 54 -22.85 9.53 -3.74
CA ARG A 54 -23.26 8.37 -4.53
C ARG A 54 -22.73 7.10 -3.89
N LYS A 55 -23.41 5.97 -4.08
CA LYS A 55 -22.98 4.68 -3.55
C LYS A 55 -21.65 4.26 -4.19
N ALA A 56 -20.81 3.53 -3.44
CA ALA A 56 -19.52 3.00 -3.91
C ALA A 56 -19.64 2.25 -5.26
N LYS A 57 -20.65 1.40 -5.43
CA LYS A 57 -20.88 0.66 -6.67
C LYS A 57 -21.18 1.53 -7.91
N ASP A 58 -21.67 2.75 -7.70
CA ASP A 58 -22.04 3.70 -8.77
C ASP A 58 -20.88 4.65 -9.14
N ARG A 59 -19.76 4.56 -8.40
CA ARG A 59 -18.59 5.44 -8.55
C ARG A 59 -17.28 4.67 -8.73
N ILE A 60 -17.17 3.45 -8.22
CA ILE A 60 -16.02 2.58 -8.41
C ILE A 60 -16.48 1.41 -9.28
N HIS A 61 -15.96 1.37 -10.50
CA HIS A 61 -16.36 0.36 -11.47
C HIS A 61 -15.23 -0.64 -11.71
N TRP A 62 -15.56 -1.90 -11.51
CA TRP A 62 -14.65 -3.03 -11.67
C TRP A 62 -14.84 -3.70 -13.04
N MET A 63 -13.95 -4.64 -13.38
CA MET A 63 -14.07 -5.51 -14.56
C MET A 63 -13.93 -4.83 -15.93
N PHE A 64 -13.28 -3.66 -15.98
CA PHE A 64 -12.91 -3.08 -17.27
C PHE A 64 -11.76 -3.87 -17.91
N PRO A 65 -11.80 -4.14 -19.23
CA PRO A 65 -10.65 -4.70 -19.93
C PRO A 65 -9.48 -3.71 -19.88
N PRO A 66 -8.29 -4.12 -19.38
CA PRO A 66 -7.16 -3.21 -19.18
C PRO A 66 -6.50 -2.75 -20.49
N ASP A 67 -6.74 -3.46 -21.60
CA ASP A 67 -6.25 -3.20 -22.96
C ASP A 67 -6.99 -2.07 -23.68
N LYS A 68 -8.02 -1.48 -23.05
CA LYS A 68 -8.83 -0.42 -23.65
C LYS A 68 -8.28 0.99 -23.41
N ASP A 69 -7.36 1.15 -22.48
CA ASP A 69 -6.71 2.43 -22.19
C ASP A 69 -5.20 2.22 -22.05
N GLU A 70 -4.43 2.87 -22.93
CA GLU A 70 -2.97 2.75 -23.01
C GLU A 70 -2.28 3.08 -21.68
N ARG A 71 -2.83 4.02 -20.90
CA ARG A 71 -2.24 4.42 -19.61
C ARG A 71 -2.34 3.30 -18.59
N VAL A 72 -3.46 2.58 -18.60
CA VAL A 72 -3.72 1.44 -17.71
C VAL A 72 -2.87 0.25 -18.15
N GLU A 73 -2.87 -0.06 -19.45
CA GLU A 73 -2.06 -1.15 -20.01
C GLU A 73 -0.56 -0.95 -19.73
N SER A 74 -0.05 0.26 -19.99
CA SER A 74 1.34 0.63 -19.73
C SER A 74 1.70 0.47 -18.26
N LEU A 75 0.85 0.96 -17.35
CA LEU A 75 1.09 0.84 -15.91
C LEU A 75 1.05 -0.62 -15.43
N LEU A 76 0.10 -1.42 -15.91
CA LEU A 76 0.02 -2.84 -15.55
C LEU A 76 1.21 -3.64 -16.09
N THR A 77 1.68 -3.30 -17.29
CA THR A 77 2.90 -3.89 -17.88
C THR A 77 4.13 -3.52 -17.05
N TRP A 78 4.24 -2.26 -16.64
CA TRP A 78 5.30 -1.80 -15.75
C TRP A 78 5.27 -2.54 -14.39
N ILE A 79 4.09 -2.65 -13.76
CA ILE A 79 3.89 -3.40 -12.51
C ILE A 79 4.35 -4.85 -12.64
N ARG A 80 4.06 -5.51 -13.76
CA ARG A 80 4.52 -6.89 -14.03
C ARG A 80 6.05 -6.94 -14.11
N ALA A 81 6.66 -6.01 -14.83
CA ALA A 81 8.12 -5.94 -15.01
C ALA A 81 8.87 -5.73 -13.68
N VAL A 82 8.31 -4.96 -12.74
CA VAL A 82 8.93 -4.68 -11.43
C VAL A 82 8.31 -5.44 -10.26
N SER A 83 7.51 -6.48 -10.54
CA SER A 83 6.70 -7.20 -9.56
C SER A 83 7.49 -7.69 -8.34
N TYR A 84 8.72 -8.17 -8.53
CA TYR A 84 9.62 -8.58 -7.44
C TYR A 84 9.87 -7.44 -6.44
N SER A 85 10.30 -6.27 -6.95
CA SER A 85 10.61 -5.10 -6.14
C SER A 85 9.35 -4.49 -5.53
N LEU A 86 8.22 -4.53 -6.25
CA LEU A 86 6.94 -4.00 -5.78
C LEU A 86 6.33 -4.87 -4.67
N GLY A 87 6.46 -6.19 -4.75
CA GLY A 87 6.07 -7.10 -3.67
C GLY A 87 6.88 -6.85 -2.40
N THR A 88 8.20 -6.66 -2.56
CA THR A 88 9.09 -6.27 -1.46
C THR A 88 8.69 -4.93 -0.85
N PHE A 89 8.38 -3.94 -1.69
CA PHE A 89 7.89 -2.63 -1.23
C PHE A 89 6.61 -2.76 -0.40
N GLY A 90 5.64 -3.54 -0.88
CA GLY A 90 4.40 -3.81 -0.16
C GLY A 90 4.61 -4.43 1.22
N LEU A 91 5.52 -5.42 1.33
CA LEU A 91 5.91 -5.99 2.63
C LEU A 91 6.48 -4.93 3.58
N HIS A 92 7.35 -4.06 3.09
CA HIS A 92 7.90 -2.97 3.91
C HIS A 92 6.82 -2.00 4.38
N ARG A 93 5.88 -1.62 3.52
CA ARG A 93 4.76 -0.74 3.91
C ARG A 93 3.85 -1.37 4.96
N PHE A 94 3.60 -2.67 4.86
CA PHE A 94 2.92 -3.44 5.90
C PHE A 94 3.68 -3.38 7.23
N LEU A 95 4.99 -3.68 7.23
CA LEU A 95 5.82 -3.65 8.44
C LEU A 95 5.91 -2.24 9.06
N GLN A 96 5.94 -1.19 8.24
CA GLN A 96 5.98 0.21 8.67
C GLN A 96 4.65 0.66 9.30
N SER A 97 3.53 0.35 8.64
CA SER A 97 2.21 0.74 9.13
C SER A 97 1.68 -0.15 10.24
N ARG A 98 2.24 -1.36 10.40
CA ARG A 98 1.78 -2.41 11.34
C ARG A 98 0.31 -2.77 11.13
N GLU A 99 -0.21 -2.56 9.94
CA GLU A 99 -1.62 -2.75 9.61
C GLU A 99 -1.74 -3.26 8.16
N ARG A 100 -2.77 -4.07 7.90
CA ARG A 100 -3.11 -4.51 6.55
C ARG A 100 -3.47 -3.32 5.67
N GLY A 101 -3.22 -3.46 4.38
CA GLY A 101 -3.47 -2.37 3.45
C GLY A 101 -3.24 -2.77 2.01
N ALA A 102 -3.18 -1.78 1.14
CA ALA A 102 -2.88 -1.97 -0.26
C ALA A 102 -2.12 -0.77 -0.81
N LEU A 103 -1.30 -1.02 -1.82
CA LEU A 103 -0.77 0.03 -2.66
C LEU A 103 -1.87 0.51 -3.62
N ILE A 104 -1.94 1.81 -3.87
CA ILE A 104 -2.85 2.40 -4.84
C ILE A 104 -2.09 3.30 -5.81
N ALA A 105 -2.39 3.17 -7.09
CA ALA A 105 -1.76 3.93 -8.16
C ALA A 105 -2.81 4.50 -9.13
N ASN A 106 -2.64 5.77 -9.48
CA ASN A 106 -3.44 6.43 -10.49
C ASN A 106 -2.76 6.28 -11.86
N ALA A 107 -3.43 5.63 -12.80
CA ALA A 107 -2.93 5.41 -14.15
C ALA A 107 -2.67 6.71 -14.92
N ASP A 108 -3.34 7.81 -14.56
CA ASP A 108 -3.20 9.13 -15.18
C ASP A 108 -2.20 10.04 -14.46
N TYR A 109 -1.71 9.65 -13.27
CA TYR A 109 -0.80 10.48 -12.50
C TYR A 109 0.65 10.12 -12.77
N ARG A 110 1.49 11.15 -12.94
CA ARG A 110 2.93 11.03 -13.09
C ARG A 110 3.59 12.10 -12.22
N ILE A 111 4.71 11.75 -11.60
CA ILE A 111 5.41 12.65 -10.69
C ILE A 111 6.03 13.81 -11.48
N ALA A 112 5.71 15.04 -11.10
CA ALA A 112 6.28 16.23 -11.69
C ALA A 112 7.80 16.27 -11.50
N GLY A 113 8.55 16.42 -12.59
CA GLY A 113 10.02 16.41 -12.58
C GLY A 113 10.67 15.03 -12.47
N GLY A 114 9.89 13.94 -12.40
CA GLY A 114 10.38 12.56 -12.44
C GLY A 114 10.49 12.00 -13.87
N LYS A 115 11.09 10.82 -14.02
CA LYS A 115 11.23 10.07 -15.30
C LYS A 115 9.91 9.48 -15.83
N ASN A 116 8.80 10.21 -15.71
CA ASN A 116 7.47 9.73 -16.07
C ASN A 116 7.08 8.44 -15.30
N GLU A 117 7.53 8.32 -14.05
CA GLU A 117 7.29 7.15 -13.22
C GLU A 117 5.95 7.23 -12.48
N PRO A 118 5.25 6.10 -12.29
CA PRO A 118 4.04 6.04 -11.50
C PRO A 118 4.34 6.21 -10.00
N ALA A 119 3.34 6.69 -9.26
CA ALA A 119 3.39 6.76 -7.81
C ALA A 119 2.50 5.67 -7.19
N PHE A 120 2.96 5.09 -6.07
CA PHE A 120 2.22 4.10 -5.31
C PHE A 120 2.07 4.58 -3.87
N ASP A 121 0.86 4.96 -3.48
CA ASP A 121 0.57 5.31 -2.10
C ASP A 121 0.09 4.07 -1.33
N TRP A 122 0.47 3.95 -0.06
CA TRP A 122 -0.07 2.90 0.81
C TRP A 122 -1.33 3.38 1.52
N LEU A 123 -2.42 2.63 1.37
CA LEU A 123 -3.66 2.83 2.11
C LEU A 123 -3.86 1.68 3.10
N THR A 124 -3.99 2.00 4.38
CA THR A 124 -4.33 1.02 5.42
C THR A 124 -5.79 0.57 5.30
N PHE A 125 -6.14 -0.53 5.96
CA PHE A 125 -7.51 -1.03 6.00
C PHE A 125 -8.51 0.06 6.42
N ASP A 126 -8.22 0.84 7.46
CA ASP A 126 -9.12 1.89 7.94
C ASP A 126 -9.32 3.02 6.91
N GLN A 127 -8.34 3.27 6.04
CA GLN A 127 -8.48 4.20 4.92
C GLN A 127 -9.30 3.59 3.78
N LEU A 128 -9.05 2.31 3.47
CA LEU A 128 -9.79 1.57 2.45
C LEU A 128 -11.26 1.36 2.85
N GLN A 129 -11.55 1.17 4.13
CA GLN A 129 -12.92 1.05 4.65
C GLN A 129 -13.76 2.29 4.36
N LYS A 130 -13.15 3.47 4.30
CA LYS A 130 -13.82 4.73 3.94
C LYS A 130 -14.30 4.76 2.50
N THR A 131 -13.78 3.90 1.62
CA THR A 131 -14.27 3.83 0.24
C THR A 131 -15.64 3.17 0.14
N ARG A 132 -16.05 2.42 1.17
CA ARG A 132 -17.28 1.63 1.18
C ARG A 132 -17.42 0.64 0.02
N ASP A 133 -16.34 0.42 -0.73
CA ASP A 133 -16.28 -0.57 -1.78
C ASP A 133 -15.92 -1.92 -1.16
N ARG A 134 -16.78 -2.89 -1.41
CA ARG A 134 -16.64 -4.25 -0.86
C ARG A 134 -15.34 -4.90 -1.33
N ILE A 135 -15.02 -4.78 -2.61
CA ILE A 135 -13.88 -5.47 -3.22
C ILE A 135 -12.56 -4.90 -2.67
N MET A 136 -12.45 -3.57 -2.52
CA MET A 136 -11.26 -2.95 -1.92
C MET A 136 -11.04 -3.42 -0.49
N GLN A 137 -12.10 -3.42 0.31
CA GLN A 137 -12.04 -3.78 1.73
C GLN A 137 -11.72 -5.25 1.94
N GLU A 138 -12.44 -6.16 1.27
CA GLU A 138 -12.19 -7.60 1.38
C GLU A 138 -10.79 -7.96 0.89
N SER A 139 -10.30 -7.31 -0.16
CA SER A 139 -8.95 -7.55 -0.68
C SER A 139 -7.87 -7.17 0.32
N ALA A 140 -8.09 -6.14 1.16
CA ALA A 140 -7.14 -5.73 2.18
C ALA A 140 -7.36 -6.45 3.53
N ALA A 141 -8.58 -6.85 3.85
CA ALA A 141 -8.88 -7.56 5.09
C ALA A 141 -8.31 -8.98 5.10
N PHE A 142 -8.48 -9.74 4.01
CA PHE A 142 -8.37 -11.21 4.05
C PHE A 142 -7.19 -11.81 3.26
N TYR A 143 -6.22 -11.00 2.83
CA TYR A 143 -5.00 -11.51 2.17
C TYR A 143 -3.89 -11.80 3.18
N ASP A 144 -2.87 -12.60 2.84
CA ASP A 144 -1.66 -12.71 3.68
C ASP A 144 -0.69 -11.57 3.32
N PRO A 145 -0.50 -10.55 4.19
CA PRO A 145 0.39 -9.42 3.90
C PRO A 145 1.86 -9.78 3.87
N THR A 146 2.22 -10.99 4.32
CA THR A 146 3.59 -11.50 4.25
C THR A 146 3.87 -12.19 2.93
N ALA A 147 2.86 -12.83 2.32
CA ALA A 147 3.01 -13.58 1.08
C ALA A 147 2.65 -12.77 -0.16
N GLN A 148 1.76 -11.78 -0.03
CA GLN A 148 1.26 -10.99 -1.15
C GLN A 148 1.20 -9.50 -0.80
N ALA A 149 1.36 -8.66 -1.80
CA ALA A 149 1.02 -7.25 -1.76
C ALA A 149 -0.15 -7.00 -2.72
N ILE A 150 -1.16 -6.27 -2.26
CA ILE A 150 -2.29 -5.86 -3.09
C ILE A 150 -1.97 -4.52 -3.72
N VAL A 151 -2.18 -4.42 -5.03
CA VAL A 151 -2.02 -3.18 -5.78
C VAL A 151 -3.33 -2.86 -6.48
N PHE A 152 -3.92 -1.73 -6.14
CA PHE A 152 -5.04 -1.15 -6.86
C PHE A 152 -4.53 -0.16 -7.89
N VAL A 153 -4.91 -0.38 -9.14
CA VAL A 153 -4.70 0.60 -10.21
C VAL A 153 -6.06 1.20 -10.52
N PHE A 154 -6.13 2.52 -10.62
CA PHE A 154 -7.37 3.18 -11.01
C PHE A 154 -7.14 4.22 -12.10
N LEU A 155 -8.20 4.48 -12.85
CA LEU A 155 -8.25 5.56 -13.82
C LEU A 155 -9.48 6.43 -13.53
N PRO A 156 -9.30 7.71 -13.16
CA PRO A 156 -10.43 8.62 -12.96
C PRO A 156 -11.11 8.96 -14.27
N SER A 157 -12.43 9.13 -14.22
CA SER A 157 -13.17 9.77 -15.30
C SER A 157 -12.83 11.25 -15.37
N LYS A 158 -13.08 11.89 -16.52
CA LYS A 158 -12.78 13.32 -16.74
C LYS A 158 -13.43 14.25 -15.70
N SER A 159 -14.57 13.85 -15.13
CA SER A 159 -15.27 14.62 -14.10
C SER A 159 -14.78 14.34 -12.68
N GLY A 160 -13.90 13.34 -12.47
CA GLY A 160 -13.43 12.93 -11.14
C GLY A 160 -14.48 12.24 -10.27
N ASN A 161 -15.69 12.04 -10.80
CA ASN A 161 -16.81 11.50 -10.04
C ASN A 161 -16.82 9.98 -9.99
N SER A 162 -16.19 9.31 -10.97
CA SER A 162 -16.09 7.86 -11.05
C SER A 162 -14.68 7.42 -11.40
N VAL A 163 -14.35 6.17 -11.09
CA VAL A 163 -13.10 5.51 -11.44
C VAL A 163 -13.37 4.14 -12.05
N ALA A 164 -12.57 3.78 -13.04
CA ALA A 164 -12.35 2.38 -13.39
C ALA A 164 -11.23 1.84 -12.48
N MET A 165 -11.38 0.61 -11.98
CA MET A 165 -10.50 0.04 -10.96
C MET A 165 -10.07 -1.39 -11.33
N TRP A 166 -8.80 -1.68 -11.09
CA TRP A 166 -8.17 -2.98 -11.29
C TRP A 166 -7.41 -3.39 -10.02
N ARG A 167 -7.37 -4.70 -9.77
CA ARG A 167 -6.64 -5.29 -8.64
C ARG A 167 -5.57 -6.23 -9.16
N GLN A 168 -4.33 -6.04 -8.71
CA GLN A 168 -3.22 -6.97 -8.90
C GLN A 168 -2.79 -7.54 -7.55
N LYS A 169 -2.54 -8.85 -7.52
CA LYS A 169 -1.91 -9.53 -6.39
C LYS A 169 -0.46 -9.81 -6.77
N ILE A 170 0.47 -9.22 -6.04
CA ILE A 170 1.90 -9.35 -6.31
C ILE A 170 2.52 -10.22 -5.23
N ASN A 171 3.24 -11.26 -5.62
CA ASN A 171 3.88 -12.15 -4.65
C ASN A 171 5.06 -11.44 -3.99
N VAL A 172 5.18 -11.58 -2.67
CA VAL A 172 6.34 -11.14 -1.90
C VAL A 172 7.45 -12.18 -2.05
N PRO A 173 8.67 -11.78 -2.47
CA PRO A 173 9.77 -12.72 -2.63
C PRO A 173 10.14 -13.48 -1.35
N ASN A 174 10.34 -14.80 -1.46
CA ASN A 174 10.61 -15.69 -0.31
C ASN A 174 11.83 -15.26 0.51
N ASN A 175 12.90 -14.84 -0.16
CA ASN A 175 14.12 -14.39 0.51
C ASN A 175 13.87 -13.17 1.41
N MET A 176 12.99 -12.25 1.00
CA MET A 176 12.64 -11.09 1.82
C MET A 176 11.83 -11.48 3.05
N ARG A 177 10.93 -12.47 2.93
CA ARG A 177 10.16 -13.02 4.06
C ARG A 177 11.06 -13.67 5.11
N LEU A 178 12.08 -14.40 4.67
CA LEU A 178 13.07 -15.02 5.54
C LEU A 178 14.00 -13.99 6.19
N MET A 179 14.43 -12.98 5.43
CA MET A 179 15.33 -11.95 5.94
C MET A 179 14.70 -11.09 7.04
N LEU A 180 13.39 -10.81 6.93
CA LEU A 180 12.64 -9.96 7.87
C LEU A 180 11.75 -10.79 8.81
N GLN A 181 12.10 -12.07 9.04
CA GLN A 181 11.24 -13.02 9.75
C GLN A 181 10.84 -12.52 11.14
N ALA A 182 11.78 -11.94 11.90
CA ALA A 182 11.50 -11.44 13.24
C ALA A 182 10.50 -10.27 13.23
N GLU A 183 10.69 -9.30 12.33
CA GLU A 183 9.80 -8.16 12.16
C GLU A 183 8.41 -8.59 11.69
N VAL A 184 8.36 -9.57 10.77
CA VAL A 184 7.13 -10.17 10.27
C VAL A 184 6.35 -10.85 11.39
N SER A 185 6.99 -11.70 12.20
CA SER A 185 6.34 -12.36 13.33
C SER A 185 5.76 -11.35 14.32
N LEU A 186 6.52 -10.30 14.64
CA LEU A 186 6.03 -9.23 15.52
C LEU A 186 4.87 -8.45 14.91
N ALA A 187 4.92 -8.14 13.60
CA ALA A 187 3.83 -7.44 12.92
C ALA A 187 2.55 -8.27 12.89
N LEU A 188 2.64 -9.56 12.54
CA LEU A 188 1.50 -10.47 12.54
C LEU A 188 0.86 -10.60 13.92
N ALA A 189 1.66 -10.70 14.97
CA ALA A 189 1.15 -10.79 16.34
C ALA A 189 0.45 -9.52 16.82
N ALA A 190 0.79 -8.36 16.23
CA ALA A 190 0.18 -7.07 16.55
C ALA A 190 -1.09 -6.78 15.73
N LEU A 191 -1.42 -7.60 14.73
CA LEU A 191 -2.61 -7.37 13.92
C LEU A 191 -3.87 -7.61 14.74
N ARG A 192 -4.89 -6.79 14.48
CA ARG A 192 -6.25 -7.03 14.95
C ARG A 192 -6.74 -8.40 14.45
N ARG A 193 -7.68 -8.99 15.18
CA ARG A 193 -8.22 -10.31 14.85
C ARG A 193 -9.00 -10.23 13.55
N GLU A 194 -9.12 -11.34 12.84
CA GLU A 194 -9.79 -11.36 11.54
C GLU A 194 -11.25 -10.86 11.62
N GLU A 195 -11.94 -11.18 12.72
CA GLU A 195 -13.30 -10.70 13.03
C GLU A 195 -13.41 -9.18 13.22
N ASP A 196 -12.31 -8.49 13.54
CA ASP A 196 -12.28 -7.05 13.74
C ASP A 196 -12.16 -6.27 12.40
N TYR A 197 -11.89 -6.96 11.27
CA TYR A 197 -11.90 -6.35 9.93
C TYR A 197 -13.32 -6.31 9.34
N VAL A 198 -14.15 -5.41 9.87
CA VAL A 198 -15.54 -5.26 9.43
C VAL A 198 -15.61 -4.58 8.06
N VAL A 199 -16.30 -5.19 7.10
CA VAL A 199 -16.57 -4.57 5.80
C VAL A 199 -17.79 -3.64 5.90
N HIS A 200 -17.64 -2.40 5.45
CA HIS A 200 -18.71 -1.40 5.40
C HIS A 200 -19.10 -1.14 3.94
N VAL A 201 -20.35 -1.38 3.60
CA VAL A 201 -20.91 -1.10 2.27
C VAL A 201 -22.09 -0.15 2.39
N ASP A 202 -22.37 0.63 1.33
CA ASP A 202 -23.50 1.58 1.32
C ASP A 202 -24.88 0.90 1.31
N GLU A 203 -24.95 -0.39 1.03
CA GLU A 203 -26.20 -1.15 0.96
C GLU A 203 -26.31 -2.05 2.19
N TYR A 204 -27.44 -1.98 2.90
CA TYR A 204 -27.75 -3.04 3.86
C TYR A 204 -27.79 -4.37 3.11
N VAL A 205 -26.91 -5.29 3.50
CA VAL A 205 -27.04 -6.69 3.08
C VAL A 205 -28.37 -7.15 3.66
N ALA A 206 -29.39 -7.31 2.82
CA ALA A 206 -30.53 -8.13 3.21
C ALA A 206 -29.93 -9.50 3.54
N ALA A 207 -29.87 -9.83 4.82
CA ALA A 207 -29.31 -11.07 5.31
C ALA A 207 -30.06 -12.23 4.65
N CYS A 208 -29.48 -12.80 3.61
CA CYS A 208 -29.92 -14.06 3.07
C CYS A 208 -29.28 -15.12 3.96
N PHE A 209 -29.98 -15.48 5.04
CA PHE A 209 -29.68 -16.68 5.82
C PHE A 209 -29.78 -17.89 4.89
N ARG A 210 -28.66 -18.60 4.70
CA ARG A 210 -28.63 -20.02 4.34
C ARG A 210 -27.48 -20.69 5.05
#